data_AF-A0A858RDJ4-F1
#
_entry.id   AF-A0A858RDJ4-F1
#
_cell.length_a   1.000
_cell.length_b   1.000
_cell.length_c   1.000
_cell.angle_alpha   90.00
_cell.angle_beta   90.00
_cell.angle_gamma   90.00
#
_symmetry.space_group_name_H-M   'P 1'
#
loop_
_entity.id
_entity.type
_entity.pdbx_description
1 polymer ?
#
loop_
_entity_poly.entity_id
_entity_poly.type
_entity_poly.pdbx_seq_one_letter_code
_entity_poly.pdbx_strand_id
1 'polypeptide(L)'
;MKSMTIDTPAISSLGRNIQSAADLIELGMYREALEILDRLPEEMRQANAAKRATVKAAAALGKWQRALDLALALRHGNEADRKEAASAFHALAAEACKQGRDQDARKLIAAAVSTHVEELPQIMADERFPQKFRNHLA
;
A
#
# COMPACT_ATOMS: atom_id res chain seq x y z
N MET A 1 -3.88 -19.77 39.54
CA MET A 1 -3.51 -18.83 38.45
C MET A 1 -2.58 -19.56 37.50
N LYS A 2 -3.09 -20.04 36.34
CA LYS A 2 -2.25 -20.68 35.33
C LYS A 2 -1.59 -19.57 34.51
N SER A 3 -0.27 -19.44 34.61
CA SER A 3 0.52 -18.66 33.65
C SER A 3 0.28 -19.24 32.26
N MET A 4 -0.35 -18.44 31.41
CA MET A 4 -0.50 -18.74 30.00
C MET A 4 0.85 -18.41 29.35
N THR A 5 1.71 -19.41 29.25
CA THR A 5 2.92 -19.36 28.44
C THR A 5 2.46 -19.19 26.99
N ILE A 6 2.55 -17.97 26.47
CA ILE A 6 2.25 -17.70 25.06
C ILE A 6 3.41 -18.33 24.27
N ASP A 7 3.11 -19.35 23.48
CA ASP A 7 4.08 -20.09 22.68
C ASP A 7 4.82 -19.15 21.70
N THR A 8 6.07 -18.83 22.05
CA THR A 8 7.05 -18.08 21.25
C THR A 8 7.28 -18.58 19.80
N PRO A 9 7.15 -19.87 19.43
CA PRO A 9 7.37 -20.31 18.04
C PRO A 9 6.29 -19.89 17.04
N ALA A 10 5.05 -19.60 17.48
CA ALA A 10 4.00 -19.18 16.56
C ALA A 10 4.27 -17.77 16.00
N ILE A 11 4.71 -16.85 16.87
CA ILE A 11 5.03 -15.46 16.49
C ILE A 11 6.21 -15.41 15.50
N SER A 12 7.23 -16.26 15.69
CA SER A 12 8.37 -16.33 14.77
C SER A 12 8.01 -16.93 13.41
N SER A 13 7.08 -17.88 13.35
CA SER A 13 6.55 -18.41 12.08
C SER A 13 5.71 -17.38 11.30
N LEU A 14 4.94 -16.56 12.00
CA LEU A 14 4.04 -15.57 11.40
C LEU A 14 4.80 -14.31 10.92
N GLY A 15 5.83 -13.88 11.65
CA GLY A 15 6.75 -12.84 11.16
C GLY A 15 7.47 -13.25 9.86
N ARG A 16 7.82 -14.55 9.73
CA ARG A 16 8.35 -15.10 8.48
C ARG A 16 7.34 -15.01 7.33
N ASN A 17 6.05 -15.21 7.57
CA ASN A 17 5.04 -15.12 6.52
C ASN A 17 4.91 -13.69 5.94
N ILE A 18 4.99 -12.65 6.78
CA ILE A 18 5.00 -11.25 6.30
C ILE A 18 6.26 -10.98 5.48
N GLN A 19 7.42 -11.46 5.94
CA GLN A 19 8.68 -11.32 5.19
C GLN A 19 8.61 -12.06 3.84
N SER A 20 8.13 -13.29 3.82
CA SER A 20 7.97 -14.05 2.58
C SER A 20 7.01 -13.37 1.60
N ALA A 21 5.92 -12.76 2.09
CA ALA A 21 5.05 -11.96 1.25
C ALA A 21 5.76 -10.72 0.69
N ALA A 22 6.61 -10.06 1.48
CA ALA A 22 7.42 -8.95 1.00
C ALA A 22 8.42 -9.40 -0.08
N ASP A 23 9.10 -10.53 0.11
CA ASP A 23 10.03 -11.08 -0.88
C ASP A 23 9.32 -11.40 -2.21
N LEU A 24 8.12 -12.00 -2.14
CA LEU A 24 7.29 -12.24 -3.33
C LEU A 24 6.87 -10.95 -4.03
N ILE A 25 6.57 -9.89 -3.27
CA ILE A 25 6.24 -8.58 -3.84
C ILE A 25 7.43 -7.98 -4.61
N GLU A 26 8.65 -8.11 -4.09
CA GLU A 26 9.86 -7.66 -4.80
C GLU A 26 10.12 -8.46 -6.08
N LEU A 27 9.65 -9.71 -6.13
CA LEU A 27 9.67 -10.55 -7.34
C LEU A 27 8.48 -10.29 -8.29
N GLY A 28 7.57 -9.37 -7.97
CA GLY A 28 6.37 -9.07 -8.75
C GLY A 28 5.25 -10.12 -8.62
N MET A 29 5.39 -11.07 -7.69
CA MET A 29 4.43 -12.14 -7.42
C MET A 29 3.33 -11.66 -6.45
N TYR A 30 2.60 -10.63 -6.88
CA TYR A 30 1.64 -9.93 -6.02
C TYR A 30 0.46 -10.80 -5.58
N ARG A 31 0.02 -11.75 -6.42
CA ARG A 31 -1.13 -12.62 -6.12
C ARG A 31 -0.79 -13.58 -4.98
N GLU A 32 0.36 -14.24 -5.10
CA GLU A 32 0.89 -15.19 -4.14
C GLU A 32 1.18 -14.50 -2.81
N ALA A 33 1.80 -13.31 -2.85
CA ALA A 33 2.01 -12.50 -1.66
C ALA A 33 0.69 -12.17 -0.95
N LEU A 34 -0.34 -11.76 -1.71
CA LEU A 34 -1.62 -11.40 -1.14
C LEU A 34 -2.35 -12.62 -0.55
N GLU A 35 -2.23 -13.80 -1.14
CA GLU A 35 -2.77 -15.04 -0.58
C GLU A 35 -2.14 -15.39 0.76
N ILE A 36 -0.82 -15.19 0.93
CA ILE A 36 -0.15 -15.39 2.21
C ILE A 36 -0.68 -14.40 3.24
N LEU A 37 -0.78 -13.11 2.87
CA LEU A 37 -1.24 -12.04 3.76
C LEU A 37 -2.71 -12.22 4.18
N ASP A 38 -3.57 -12.72 3.28
CA ASP A 38 -4.98 -12.98 3.57
C ASP A 38 -5.18 -14.13 4.56
N ARG A 39 -4.26 -15.09 4.58
CA ARG A 39 -4.27 -16.24 5.52
C ARG A 39 -3.70 -15.93 6.90
N LEU A 40 -3.13 -14.74 7.10
CA LEU A 40 -2.64 -14.34 8.42
C LEU A 40 -3.81 -14.24 9.42
N PRO A 41 -3.56 -14.53 10.71
CA PRO A 41 -4.51 -14.20 11.78
C PRO A 41 -4.87 -12.71 11.77
N GLU A 42 -6.07 -12.36 12.25
CA GLU A 42 -6.58 -10.99 12.20
C GLU A 42 -5.65 -10.00 12.91
N GLU A 43 -5.14 -10.38 14.08
CA GLU A 43 -4.22 -9.56 14.87
C GLU A 43 -2.94 -9.23 14.08
N MET A 44 -2.46 -10.17 13.26
CA MET A 44 -1.30 -9.98 12.41
C MET A 44 -1.61 -9.17 11.15
N ARG A 45 -2.80 -9.34 10.56
CA ARG A 45 -3.26 -8.47 9.46
C ARG A 45 -3.35 -7.01 9.89
N GLN A 46 -3.60 -6.76 11.18
CA GLN A 46 -3.64 -5.42 11.73
C GLN A 46 -2.25 -4.80 11.94
N ALA A 47 -1.17 -5.59 11.94
CA ALA A 47 0.18 -5.07 12.06
C ALA A 47 0.56 -4.20 10.84
N ASN A 48 1.21 -3.05 11.07
CA ASN A 48 1.56 -2.13 9.99
C ASN A 48 2.42 -2.78 8.91
N ALA A 49 3.32 -3.70 9.27
CA ALA A 49 4.13 -4.44 8.30
C ALA A 49 3.27 -5.26 7.32
N ALA A 50 2.24 -5.96 7.82
CA ALA A 50 1.30 -6.69 6.98
C ALA A 50 0.44 -5.75 6.13
N LYS A 51 -0.04 -4.64 6.71
CA LYS A 51 -0.79 -3.61 5.98
C LYS A 51 0.01 -3.01 4.83
N ARG A 52 1.29 -2.70 5.05
CA ARG A 52 2.22 -2.20 4.02
C ARG A 52 2.38 -3.19 2.86
N ALA A 53 2.67 -4.45 3.15
CA ALA A 53 2.76 -5.47 2.11
C ALA A 53 1.41 -5.64 1.37
N THR A 54 0.31 -5.61 2.11
CA THR A 54 -1.04 -5.76 1.56
C THR A 54 -1.43 -4.60 0.66
N VAL A 55 -1.13 -3.35 1.03
CA VAL A 55 -1.50 -2.19 0.22
C VAL A 55 -0.75 -2.20 -1.12
N LYS A 56 0.54 -2.54 -1.11
CA LYS A 56 1.37 -2.68 -2.32
C LYS A 56 0.83 -3.76 -3.25
N ALA A 57 0.57 -4.96 -2.73
CA ALA A 57 0.02 -6.06 -3.52
C ALA A 57 -1.41 -5.78 -4.02
N ALA A 58 -2.27 -5.17 -3.19
CA ALA A 58 -3.63 -4.82 -3.57
C ALA A 58 -3.66 -3.78 -4.69
N ALA A 59 -2.82 -2.74 -4.61
CA ALA A 59 -2.70 -1.74 -5.66
C ALA A 59 -2.19 -2.37 -6.98
N ALA A 60 -1.16 -3.21 -6.92
CA ALA A 60 -0.61 -3.86 -8.12
C ALA A 60 -1.62 -4.79 -8.81
N LEU A 61 -2.51 -5.46 -8.05
CA LEU A 61 -3.56 -6.34 -8.58
C LEU A 61 -4.85 -5.61 -8.96
N GLY A 62 -4.90 -4.29 -8.84
CA GLY A 62 -6.08 -3.49 -9.12
C GLY A 62 -7.24 -3.68 -8.13
N LYS A 63 -6.94 -4.14 -6.90
CA LYS A 63 -7.92 -4.21 -5.79
C LYS A 63 -8.07 -2.83 -5.14
N TRP A 64 -8.57 -1.87 -5.93
CA TRP A 64 -8.50 -0.43 -5.63
C TRP A 64 -9.13 -0.03 -4.30
N GLN A 65 -10.33 -0.53 -3.97
CA GLN A 65 -10.99 -0.16 -2.72
C GLN A 65 -10.16 -0.61 -1.50
N ARG A 66 -9.65 -1.85 -1.53
CA ARG A 66 -8.81 -2.38 -0.46
C ARG A 66 -7.50 -1.61 -0.33
N ALA A 67 -6.89 -1.24 -1.46
CA ALA A 67 -5.69 -0.41 -1.45
C ALA A 67 -5.96 0.97 -0.84
N LEU A 68 -7.10 1.59 -1.18
CA LEU A 68 -7.50 2.89 -0.63
C LEU A 68 -7.69 2.83 0.88
N ASP A 69 -8.43 1.84 1.39
CA ASP A 69 -8.71 1.70 2.82
C ASP A 69 -7.41 1.53 3.64
N LEU A 70 -6.48 0.72 3.14
CA LEU A 70 -5.18 0.50 3.78
C LEU A 70 -4.27 1.72 3.68
N ALA A 71 -4.25 2.42 2.53
CA ALA A 71 -3.49 3.66 2.38
C ALA A 71 -3.97 4.73 3.37
N LEU A 72 -5.28 4.88 3.54
CA LEU A 72 -5.86 5.80 4.53
C LEU A 72 -5.46 5.43 5.95
N ALA A 73 -5.39 4.13 6.29
CA ALA A 73 -4.94 3.67 7.61
C ALA A 73 -3.44 3.93 7.85
N LEU A 74 -2.61 3.88 6.82
CA LEU A 74 -1.14 4.01 6.91
C LEU A 74 -0.64 5.45 6.79
N ARG A 75 -1.42 6.37 6.20
CA ARG A 75 -0.94 7.73 5.81
C ARG A 75 -0.46 8.62 6.96
N HIS A 76 -0.77 8.27 8.21
CA HIS A 76 -0.33 9.01 9.40
C HIS A 76 0.67 8.21 10.26
N GLY A 77 1.15 7.07 9.74
CA GLY A 77 2.11 6.21 10.41
C GLY A 77 3.55 6.73 10.31
N ASN A 78 4.50 5.81 10.49
CA ASN A 78 5.91 6.13 10.33
C ASN A 78 6.29 6.35 8.86
N GLU A 79 7.58 6.64 8.61
CA GLU A 79 8.08 6.91 7.26
C GLU A 79 7.77 5.79 6.26
N ALA A 80 7.97 4.52 6.65
CA ALA A 80 7.67 3.38 5.79
C ALA A 80 6.16 3.24 5.51
N ASP A 81 5.32 3.51 6.50
CA ASP A 81 3.86 3.47 6.34
C ASP A 81 3.39 4.54 5.35
N ARG A 82 3.89 5.77 5.52
CA ARG A 82 3.55 6.90 4.65
C ARG A 82 4.03 6.70 3.23
N LYS A 83 5.23 6.16 3.03
CA LYS A 83 5.76 5.84 1.70
C LYS A 83 4.85 4.86 0.95
N GLU A 84 4.48 3.75 1.57
CA GLU A 84 3.59 2.76 0.93
C GLU A 84 2.17 3.31 0.71
N ALA A 85 1.66 4.13 1.63
CA ALA A 85 0.37 4.81 1.45
C ALA A 85 0.40 5.80 0.27
N ALA A 86 1.45 6.60 0.15
CA ALA A 86 1.62 7.57 -0.93
C ALA A 86 1.72 6.87 -2.30
N SER A 87 2.51 5.80 -2.39
CA SER A 87 2.62 4.98 -3.59
C SER A 87 1.27 4.36 -4.00
N ALA A 88 0.46 3.92 -3.03
CA ALA A 88 -0.88 3.43 -3.29
C ALA A 88 -1.85 4.53 -3.77
N PHE A 89 -1.82 5.72 -3.17
CA PHE A 89 -2.59 6.87 -3.65
C PHE A 89 -2.19 7.28 -5.07
N HIS A 90 -0.90 7.25 -5.38
CA HIS A 90 -0.37 7.46 -6.73
C HIS A 90 -0.97 6.45 -7.72
N ALA A 91 -0.89 5.14 -7.44
CA ALA A 91 -1.46 4.11 -8.30
C ALA A 91 -2.99 4.29 -8.50
N LEU A 92 -3.72 4.62 -7.44
CA LEU A 92 -5.15 4.92 -7.49
C LEU A 92 -5.45 6.15 -8.34
N ALA A 93 -4.61 7.19 -8.27
CA ALA A 93 -4.77 8.39 -9.07
C ALA A 93 -4.55 8.09 -10.56
N ALA A 94 -3.55 7.28 -10.90
CA ALA A 94 -3.31 6.84 -12.26
C ALA A 94 -4.51 6.05 -12.83
N GLU A 95 -5.11 5.15 -12.02
CA GLU A 95 -6.34 4.46 -12.41
C GLU A 95 -7.53 5.43 -12.55
N ALA A 96 -7.69 6.40 -11.65
CA ALA A 96 -8.74 7.42 -11.77
C ALA A 96 -8.60 8.24 -13.07
N CYS A 97 -7.37 8.61 -13.45
CA CYS A 97 -7.07 9.26 -14.73
C CYS A 97 -7.48 8.38 -15.92
N LYS A 98 -7.10 7.10 -15.90
CA LYS A 98 -7.45 6.13 -16.95
C LYS A 98 -8.97 6.02 -17.14
N GLN A 99 -9.74 6.12 -16.06
CA GLN A 99 -11.20 6.07 -16.07
C GLN A 99 -11.88 7.43 -16.33
N GLY A 100 -11.11 8.49 -16.61
CA GLY A 100 -11.64 9.84 -16.82
C GLY A 100 -12.19 10.53 -15.57
N ARG A 101 -11.91 9.99 -14.37
CA ARG A 101 -12.36 10.53 -13.08
C ARG A 101 -11.40 11.60 -12.57
N ASP A 102 -11.35 12.73 -13.27
CA ASP A 102 -10.33 13.76 -13.05
C ASP A 102 -10.34 14.34 -11.63
N GLN A 103 -11.52 14.56 -11.05
CA GLN A 103 -11.64 15.11 -9.69
C GLN A 103 -11.08 14.14 -8.63
N ASP A 104 -11.34 12.84 -8.80
CA ASP A 104 -10.80 11.81 -7.91
C ASP A 104 -9.29 11.72 -8.05
N ALA A 105 -8.78 11.74 -9.28
CA ALA A 105 -7.35 11.75 -9.54
C ALA A 105 -6.64 12.93 -8.84
N ARG A 106 -7.20 14.15 -8.90
CA ARG A 106 -6.63 15.32 -8.19
C ARG A 106 -6.58 15.12 -6.69
N LYS A 107 -7.67 14.60 -6.09
CA LYS A 107 -7.72 14.32 -4.64
C LYS A 107 -6.69 13.27 -4.25
N LEU A 108 -6.53 12.22 -5.05
CA LEU A 108 -5.58 11.14 -4.80
C LEU A 108 -4.12 11.60 -4.98
N ILE A 109 -3.82 12.43 -5.98
CA ILE A 109 -2.50 13.08 -6.11
C ILE A 109 -2.19 13.94 -4.89
N ALA A 110 -3.13 14.79 -4.47
CA ALA A 110 -2.95 15.62 -3.29
C ALA A 110 -2.74 14.78 -2.02
N ALA A 111 -3.47 13.66 -1.89
CA ALA A 111 -3.28 12.71 -0.80
C ALA A 111 -1.89 12.07 -0.84
N ALA A 112 -1.39 11.66 -2.01
CA ALA A 112 -0.05 11.10 -2.17
C ALA A 112 1.03 12.08 -1.70
N VAL A 113 1.03 13.31 -2.24
CA VAL A 113 2.05 14.33 -1.96
C VAL A 113 2.00 14.81 -0.51
N SER A 114 0.81 14.99 0.07
CA SER A 114 0.67 15.38 1.47
C SER A 114 1.03 14.26 2.45
N THR A 115 0.96 13.00 2.02
CA THR A 115 1.37 11.84 2.81
C THR A 115 2.89 11.65 2.76
N HIS A 116 3.49 11.78 1.57
CA HIS A 116 4.91 11.64 1.35
C HIS A 116 5.36 12.57 0.20
N VAL A 117 6.06 13.65 0.56
CA VAL A 117 6.41 14.70 -0.41
C VAL A 117 7.33 14.20 -1.52
N GLU A 118 8.16 13.19 -1.24
CA GLU A 118 9.08 12.65 -2.23
C GLU A 118 8.40 11.80 -3.29
N GLU A 119 7.06 11.63 -3.26
CA GLU A 119 6.25 10.99 -4.30
C GLU A 119 5.94 11.94 -5.48
N LEU A 120 6.08 13.26 -5.28
CA LEU A 120 5.77 14.26 -6.30
C LEU A 120 6.59 14.09 -7.60
N PRO A 121 7.93 13.92 -7.57
CA PRO A 121 8.71 13.71 -8.80
C PRO A 121 8.26 12.48 -9.62
N GLN A 122 7.80 11.43 -8.96
CA GLN A 122 7.39 10.15 -9.56
C GLN A 122 6.04 10.33 -10.24
N ILE A 123 5.11 11.05 -9.60
CA ILE A 123 3.83 11.43 -10.23
C ILE A 123 4.08 12.29 -11.48
N MET A 124 5.04 13.22 -11.42
CA MET A 124 5.39 14.06 -12.58
C MET A 124 6.00 13.25 -13.72
N ALA A 125 6.80 12.22 -13.41
CA ALA A 125 7.44 11.36 -14.40
C ALA A 125 6.52 10.26 -14.96
N ASP A 126 5.44 9.89 -14.26
CA ASP A 126 4.57 8.79 -14.64
C ASP A 126 3.70 9.10 -15.86
N GLU A 127 3.95 8.40 -16.96
CA GLU A 127 3.27 8.48 -18.26
C GLU A 127 1.78 8.13 -18.22
N ARG A 128 1.31 7.49 -17.16
CA ARG A 128 -0.12 7.22 -16.95
C ARG A 128 -0.91 8.49 -16.63
N PHE A 129 -0.25 9.58 -16.22
CA PHE A 129 -0.90 10.87 -16.00
C PHE A 129 -0.95 11.70 -17.28
N PRO A 130 -2.14 12.14 -17.72
CA PRO A 130 -2.26 13.10 -18.80
C PRO A 130 -1.54 14.42 -18.48
N GLN A 131 -0.98 15.08 -19.51
CA GLN A 131 -0.20 16.32 -19.36
C GLN A 131 -0.93 17.41 -18.54
N LYS A 132 -2.26 17.48 -18.63
CA LYS A 132 -3.09 18.42 -17.86
C LYS A 132 -2.89 18.33 -16.34
N PHE A 133 -2.51 17.17 -15.79
CA PHE A 133 -2.23 17.01 -14.35
C PHE A 133 -0.83 17.49 -13.98
N ARG A 134 0.15 17.26 -14.85
CA ARG A 134 1.55 17.65 -14.62
C ARG A 134 1.71 19.17 -14.60
N ASN A 135 0.98 19.89 -15.46
CA ASN A 135 1.03 21.35 -15.55
C ASN A 135 0.53 22.08 -14.28
N HIS A 136 -0.20 21.41 -13.39
CA HIS A 136 -0.74 22.00 -12.15
C HIS A 136 0.06 21.61 -10.90
N LEU A 137 1.13 20.81 -11.08
CA LEU A 137 1.98 20.30 -10.00
C LEU A 137 3.40 20.86 -10.04
N ALA A 138 3.75 21.60 -11.10
CA ALA A 138 4.97 22.39 -11.25
C ALA A 138 4.74 23.82 -10.77
#